data_AF-A0A2S2P478-F1
#
_entry.id   AF-A0A2S2P478-F1
#
_cell.length_a   1.000
_cell.length_b   1.000
_cell.length_c   1.000
_cell.angle_alpha   90.00
_cell.angle_beta   90.00
_cell.angle_gamma   90.00
#
_symmetry.space_group_name_H-M   'P 1'
#
loop_
_entity.id
_entity.type
_entity.pdbx_description
1 polymer ?
#
loop_
_entity_poly.entity_id
_entity_poly.type
_entity_poly.pdbx_seq_one_letter_code
_entity_poly.pdbx_strand_id
1 'polypeptide(L)'
;SVFVPNVEDSDEVLKIIQTYITPVVFYPYNKQYFDNALRFLVDDYKVAKALHNTSYKITQKDNRKLVIKVLVYLPPRGPISFTPVSNEVREKMIEAMATRYNPSTKSLDLSRFYACSLFTDNQLFVPLNRPAVLLAALNIVAQHTKHDLYGLSLENNHIYLGEGLIWIRRLFPELKVLDLAGNRFSDLKELRCLSGYTIEVLNLSRNPVCDTEDKERYKRDVQQFFPMLTKLVSVLCIILYHLYAKY
;
A
#
# COMPACT_ATOMS: atom_id res chain seq x y z
N SER A 1 -7.72 -10.21 -4.18
CA SER A 1 -9.20 -10.09 -4.04
C SER A 1 -9.75 -11.49 -3.85
N VAL A 2 -10.58 -11.68 -2.84
CA VAL A 2 -11.19 -12.96 -2.51
C VAL A 2 -12.71 -12.79 -2.57
N PHE A 3 -13.37 -13.73 -3.24
CA PHE A 3 -14.81 -13.76 -3.41
C PHE A 3 -15.34 -15.14 -3.01
N VAL A 4 -16.29 -15.16 -2.10
CA VAL A 4 -16.91 -16.36 -1.56
C VAL A 4 -18.42 -16.21 -1.76
N PRO A 5 -19.02 -16.88 -2.78
CA PRO A 5 -20.47 -16.85 -2.99
C PRO A 5 -21.20 -17.75 -1.98
N ASN A 6 -22.53 -17.58 -1.89
CA ASN A 6 -23.42 -18.40 -1.07
C ASN A 6 -23.00 -18.43 0.40
N VAL A 7 -22.74 -17.24 0.94
CA VAL A 7 -22.40 -17.03 2.35
C VAL A 7 -23.65 -16.52 3.05
N GLU A 8 -24.11 -17.22 4.09
CA GLU A 8 -25.24 -16.78 4.93
C GLU A 8 -24.75 -15.85 6.06
N ASP A 9 -23.67 -16.24 6.72
CA ASP A 9 -23.02 -15.47 7.78
C ASP A 9 -21.54 -15.26 7.43
N SER A 10 -21.16 -13.99 7.23
CA SER A 10 -19.80 -13.63 6.85
C SER A 10 -18.77 -13.93 7.93
N ASP A 11 -19.11 -13.77 9.21
CA ASP A 11 -18.18 -13.95 10.32
C ASP A 11 -18.01 -15.43 10.65
N GLU A 12 -19.08 -16.23 10.55
CA GLU A 12 -19.00 -17.69 10.64
C GLU A 12 -18.10 -18.27 9.54
N VAL A 13 -18.31 -17.86 8.28
CA VAL A 13 -17.51 -18.35 7.15
C VAL A 13 -16.04 -17.96 7.29
N LEU A 14 -15.73 -16.73 7.74
CA LEU A 14 -14.36 -16.32 7.98
C LEU A 14 -13.68 -17.15 9.07
N LYS A 15 -14.38 -17.49 10.16
CA LYS A 15 -13.86 -18.37 11.23
C LYS A 15 -13.59 -19.79 10.72
N ILE A 16 -14.49 -20.35 9.92
CA ILE A 16 -14.31 -21.68 9.32
C ILE A 16 -13.09 -21.70 8.40
N ILE A 17 -12.98 -20.70 7.52
CA ILE A 17 -11.82 -20.57 6.61
C ILE A 17 -10.53 -20.44 7.43
N GLN A 18 -10.48 -19.55 8.42
CA GLN A 18 -9.31 -19.34 9.27
C GLN A 18 -8.89 -20.60 10.02
N THR A 19 -9.86 -21.38 10.51
CA THR A 19 -9.59 -22.67 11.16
C THR A 19 -8.93 -23.64 10.19
N TYR A 20 -9.48 -23.78 8.98
CA TYR A 20 -8.99 -24.72 7.96
C TYR A 20 -7.58 -24.42 7.46
N ILE A 21 -7.23 -23.14 7.30
CA ILE A 21 -5.93 -22.73 6.74
C ILE A 21 -4.82 -22.55 7.78
N THR A 22 -5.10 -22.81 9.06
CA THR A 22 -4.10 -22.81 10.15
C THR A 22 -2.88 -23.65 9.76
N PRO A 23 -1.63 -23.17 9.95
CA PRO A 23 -1.22 -22.00 10.73
C PRO A 23 -1.17 -20.66 9.95
N VAL A 24 -1.68 -20.60 8.71
CA VAL A 24 -1.73 -19.36 7.94
C VAL A 24 -2.80 -18.44 8.51
N VAL A 25 -2.43 -17.22 8.88
CA VAL A 25 -3.35 -16.19 9.40
C VAL A 25 -3.61 -15.14 8.34
N PHE A 26 -4.83 -14.63 8.27
CA PHE A 26 -5.18 -13.52 7.39
C PHE A 26 -6.11 -12.51 8.06
N TYR A 27 -6.08 -11.28 7.57
CA TYR A 27 -7.07 -10.25 7.88
C TYR A 27 -7.91 -9.94 6.62
N PRO A 28 -9.25 -10.00 6.68
CA PRO A 28 -10.10 -9.73 5.53
C PRO A 28 -10.30 -8.22 5.32
N TYR A 29 -9.32 -7.55 4.71
CA TYR A 29 -9.40 -6.10 4.44
C TYR A 29 -10.58 -5.75 3.52
N ASN A 30 -11.18 -4.58 3.73
CA ASN A 30 -12.30 -4.09 2.90
C ASN A 30 -13.43 -5.13 2.77
N LYS A 31 -13.87 -5.69 3.90
CA LYS A 31 -14.95 -6.68 3.95
C LYS A 31 -16.23 -6.07 3.38
N GLN A 32 -16.78 -6.71 2.36
CA GLN A 32 -18.01 -6.33 1.69
C GLN A 32 -18.92 -7.55 1.60
N TYR A 33 -20.17 -7.38 2.01
CA TYR A 33 -21.18 -8.41 1.89
C TYR A 33 -22.32 -7.87 1.03
N PHE A 34 -22.59 -8.54 -0.08
CA PHE A 34 -23.63 -8.17 -1.04
C PHE A 34 -24.08 -9.42 -1.80
N ASP A 35 -25.36 -9.49 -2.16
CA ASP A 35 -25.94 -10.60 -2.94
C ASP A 35 -25.60 -12.01 -2.41
N ASN A 36 -25.67 -12.20 -1.09
CA ASN A 36 -25.27 -13.43 -0.40
C ASN A 36 -23.85 -13.89 -0.73
N ALA A 37 -22.96 -12.94 -0.99
CA ALA A 37 -21.57 -13.19 -1.27
C ALA A 37 -20.68 -12.28 -0.42
N LEU A 38 -19.59 -12.86 0.04
CA LEU A 38 -18.54 -12.17 0.77
C LEU A 38 -17.38 -11.84 -0.17
N ARG A 39 -16.97 -10.57 -0.16
CA ARG A 39 -15.77 -10.09 -0.84
C ARG A 39 -14.85 -9.43 0.17
N PHE A 40 -13.56 -9.73 0.08
CA PHE A 40 -12.52 -9.06 0.87
C PHE A 40 -11.19 -9.08 0.14
N LEU A 41 -10.21 -8.36 0.68
CA LEU A 41 -8.86 -8.27 0.17
C LEU A 41 -7.90 -8.93 1.17
N VAL A 42 -6.84 -9.52 0.62
CA VAL A 42 -5.67 -10.00 1.35
C VAL A 42 -4.45 -9.40 0.67
N ASP A 43 -3.40 -9.16 1.45
CA ASP A 43 -2.22 -8.42 1.02
C ASP A 43 -0.96 -9.29 0.85
N ASP A 44 -1.06 -10.58 1.16
CA ASP A 44 0.02 -11.55 1.05
C ASP A 44 -0.30 -12.67 0.04
N TYR A 45 0.70 -13.03 -0.77
CA TYR A 45 0.56 -14.06 -1.81
C TYR A 45 0.42 -15.48 -1.23
N LYS A 46 1.12 -15.81 -0.14
CA LYS A 46 1.02 -17.12 0.52
C LYS A 46 -0.38 -17.30 1.09
N VAL A 47 -0.95 -16.25 1.70
CA VAL A 47 -2.34 -16.23 2.17
C VAL A 47 -3.31 -16.42 1.00
N ALA A 48 -3.16 -15.65 -0.08
CA ALA A 48 -4.00 -15.77 -1.26
C ALA A 48 -3.96 -17.20 -1.86
N LYS A 49 -2.77 -17.81 -1.92
CA LYS A 49 -2.58 -19.20 -2.38
C LYS A 49 -3.24 -20.22 -1.45
N ALA A 50 -3.12 -20.06 -0.13
CA ALA A 50 -3.77 -20.92 0.84
C ALA A 50 -5.30 -20.88 0.69
N LEU A 51 -5.88 -19.68 0.54
CA LEU A 51 -7.31 -19.48 0.31
C LEU A 51 -7.76 -20.11 -1.02
N HIS A 52 -7.01 -19.92 -2.09
CA HIS A 52 -7.31 -20.52 -3.40
C HIS A 52 -7.35 -22.05 -3.31
N ASN A 53 -6.35 -22.63 -2.66
CA ASN A 53 -6.24 -24.08 -2.48
C ASN A 53 -7.30 -24.68 -1.54
N THR A 54 -8.05 -23.84 -0.82
CA THR A 54 -9.12 -24.26 0.10
C THR A 54 -10.47 -24.38 -0.59
N SER A 55 -10.62 -23.81 -1.79
CA SER A 55 -11.86 -23.91 -2.56
C SER A 55 -12.28 -25.38 -2.75
N TYR A 56 -13.58 -25.65 -2.58
CA TYR A 56 -14.20 -26.98 -2.64
C TYR A 56 -13.79 -27.99 -1.55
N LYS A 57 -12.96 -27.60 -0.57
CA LYS A 57 -12.51 -28.52 0.50
C LYS A 57 -13.36 -28.47 1.76
N ILE A 58 -13.99 -27.34 2.05
CA ILE A 58 -14.85 -27.15 3.22
C ILE A 58 -16.29 -27.53 2.84
N THR A 59 -16.94 -28.34 3.67
CA THR A 59 -18.36 -28.72 3.51
C THR A 59 -19.22 -27.84 4.43
N GLN A 60 -20.22 -27.17 3.87
CA GLN A 60 -21.18 -26.33 4.58
C GLN A 60 -22.30 -27.18 5.20
N LYS A 61 -23.13 -26.58 6.07
CA LYS A 61 -24.22 -27.25 6.80
C LYS A 61 -25.26 -27.89 5.87
N ASP A 62 -25.46 -27.34 4.69
CA ASP A 62 -26.39 -27.80 3.64
C ASP A 62 -25.77 -28.86 2.70
N ASN A 63 -24.63 -29.44 3.09
CA ASN A 63 -23.85 -30.40 2.31
C ASN A 63 -23.24 -29.83 1.01
N ARG A 64 -23.31 -28.51 0.78
CA ARG A 64 -22.62 -27.86 -0.33
C ARG A 64 -21.16 -27.62 0.00
N LYS A 65 -20.32 -27.57 -1.03
CA LYS A 65 -18.89 -27.25 -0.88
C LYS A 65 -18.68 -25.74 -0.96
N LEU A 66 -17.93 -25.19 -0.01
CA LEU A 66 -17.57 -23.77 -0.01
C LEU A 66 -16.67 -23.45 -1.20
N VAL A 67 -17.08 -22.47 -2.01
CA VAL A 67 -16.31 -22.02 -3.18
C VAL A 67 -15.53 -20.77 -2.80
N ILE A 68 -14.22 -20.74 -3.07
CA ILE A 68 -13.37 -19.58 -2.79
C ILE A 68 -12.69 -19.18 -4.09
N LYS A 69 -13.09 -18.03 -4.65
CA LYS A 69 -12.48 -17.46 -5.85
C LYS A 69 -11.45 -16.43 -5.45
N VAL A 70 -10.18 -16.68 -5.79
CA VAL A 70 -9.08 -15.76 -5.56
C VAL A 70 -8.65 -15.15 -6.89
N LEU A 71 -8.66 -13.83 -6.96
CA LEU A 71 -8.28 -13.05 -8.13
C LEU A 71 -7.23 -12.02 -7.72
N VAL A 72 -6.31 -11.71 -8.64
CA VAL A 72 -5.40 -10.57 -8.47
C VAL A 72 -6.25 -9.31 -8.30
N TYR A 73 -5.94 -8.51 -7.27
CA TYR A 73 -6.60 -7.23 -7.11
C TYR A 73 -6.00 -6.24 -8.13
N LEU A 74 -6.81 -5.90 -9.13
CA LEU A 74 -6.52 -4.81 -10.05
C LEU A 74 -7.43 -3.65 -9.66
N PRO A 75 -6.90 -2.61 -9.01
CA PRO A 75 -7.68 -1.40 -8.77
C PRO A 75 -8.20 -0.83 -10.12
N PRO A 76 -9.44 -0.31 -10.16
CA PRO A 76 -10.05 0.11 -11.41
C PRO A 76 -9.20 1.19 -12.11
N ARG A 77 -8.83 0.96 -13.37
CA ARG A 77 -8.16 1.96 -14.24
C ARG A 77 -9.17 2.89 -14.93
N GLY A 78 -10.34 3.10 -14.30
CA GLY A 78 -11.38 4.00 -14.79
C GLY A 78 -11.10 5.46 -14.44
N PRO A 79 -11.92 6.41 -14.91
CA PRO A 79 -11.80 7.82 -14.52
C PRO A 79 -11.77 7.90 -12.99
N ILE A 80 -10.76 8.62 -12.47
CA ILE A 80 -10.50 8.72 -11.04
C ILE A 80 -11.76 9.26 -10.36
N SER A 81 -12.43 8.40 -9.61
CA SER A 81 -13.44 8.86 -8.67
C SER A 81 -12.70 9.54 -7.53
N PHE A 82 -12.67 10.88 -7.54
CA PHE A 82 -12.27 11.69 -6.39
C PHE A 82 -13.39 11.72 -5.36
N THR A 83 -13.92 10.54 -5.02
CA THR A 83 -14.83 10.39 -3.88
C THR A 83 -14.09 10.91 -2.65
N PRO A 84 -14.60 11.98 -2.00
CA PRO A 84 -13.96 12.52 -0.82
C PRO A 84 -13.89 11.44 0.26
N VAL A 85 -12.77 11.44 1.00
CA VAL A 85 -12.63 10.61 2.19
C VAL A 85 -13.63 11.11 3.25
N SER A 86 -14.35 10.21 3.92
CA SER A 86 -15.29 10.58 4.97
C SER A 86 -14.57 11.26 6.15
N ASN A 87 -15.30 12.08 6.92
CA ASN A 87 -14.75 12.76 8.09
C ASN A 87 -14.21 11.76 9.14
N GLU A 88 -14.92 10.67 9.38
CA GLU A 88 -14.48 9.60 10.29
C GLU A 88 -13.13 9.00 9.86
N VAL A 89 -12.98 8.66 8.58
CA VAL A 89 -11.71 8.14 8.06
C VAL A 89 -10.63 9.21 8.18
N ARG A 90 -10.94 10.48 7.89
CA ARG A 90 -9.99 11.60 8.01
C ARG A 90 -9.49 11.77 9.45
N GLU A 91 -10.36 11.69 10.45
CA GLU A 91 -9.97 11.76 11.87
C GLU A 91 -9.01 10.63 12.25
N LYS A 92 -9.33 9.39 11.84
CA LYS A 92 -8.44 8.25 12.08
C LYS A 92 -7.13 8.34 11.33
N MET A 93 -7.11 8.96 10.15
CA MET A 93 -5.86 9.24 9.43
C MET A 93 -4.97 10.21 10.20
N ILE A 94 -5.53 11.26 10.80
CA ILE A 94 -4.77 12.23 11.62
C ILE A 94 -4.13 11.52 12.81
N GLU A 95 -4.89 10.71 13.55
CA GLU A 95 -4.40 9.92 14.68
C GLU A 95 -3.29 8.94 14.26
N ALA A 96 -3.50 8.23 13.14
CA ALA A 96 -2.55 7.28 12.58
C ALA A 96 -1.25 7.94 12.07
N MET A 97 -1.31 9.19 11.62
CA MET A 97 -0.14 9.95 11.16
C MET A 97 0.63 10.54 12.33
N ALA A 98 -0.06 11.05 13.35
CA ALA A 98 0.57 11.60 14.55
C ALA A 98 1.43 10.55 15.26
N THR A 99 0.95 9.31 15.34
CA THR A 99 1.68 8.19 15.95
C THR A 99 2.88 7.70 15.12
N ARG A 100 2.95 8.03 13.83
CA ARG A 100 4.01 7.60 12.90
C ARG A 100 4.95 8.71 12.47
N TYR A 101 4.74 9.93 12.97
CA TYR A 101 5.62 11.05 12.72
C TYR A 101 6.76 11.05 13.72
N ASN A 102 7.99 11.12 13.23
CA ASN A 102 9.18 11.31 14.06
C ASN A 102 9.62 12.78 13.98
N PRO A 103 9.50 13.54 15.08
CA PRO A 103 9.87 14.96 15.09
C PRO A 103 11.38 15.20 15.02
N SER A 104 12.21 14.26 15.50
CA SER A 104 13.68 14.41 15.53
C SER A 104 14.27 14.36 14.12
N THR A 105 13.80 13.43 13.30
CA THR A 105 14.22 13.26 11.90
C THR A 105 13.30 14.00 10.91
N LYS A 106 12.25 14.65 11.42
CA LYS A 106 11.15 15.25 10.63
C LYS A 106 10.65 14.30 9.53
N SER A 107 10.45 13.03 9.88
CA SER A 107 10.07 11.98 8.93
C SER A 107 8.73 11.37 9.26
N LEU A 108 7.91 11.09 8.25
CA LEU A 108 6.64 10.42 8.39
C LEU A 108 6.68 9.03 7.75
N ASP A 109 6.34 8.01 8.54
CA ASP A 109 6.14 6.66 8.02
C ASP A 109 4.66 6.41 7.70
N LEU A 110 4.34 6.15 6.43
CA LEU A 110 3.02 5.67 6.00
C LEU A 110 3.11 4.27 5.41
N SER A 111 4.11 3.48 5.81
CA SER A 111 4.26 2.10 5.36
C SER A 111 3.04 1.26 5.74
N ARG A 112 2.59 0.40 4.80
CA ARG A 112 1.43 -0.49 4.96
C ARG A 112 0.23 0.21 5.63
N PHE A 113 -0.07 1.45 5.23
CA PHE A 113 -0.97 2.33 5.99
C PHE A 113 -2.35 1.72 6.23
N TYR A 114 -2.88 1.01 5.23
CA TYR A 114 -4.16 0.27 5.31
C TYR A 114 -4.22 -0.79 6.42
N ALA A 115 -3.08 -1.22 6.95
CA ALA A 115 -2.95 -2.23 8.00
C ALA A 115 -2.73 -1.62 9.40
N CYS A 116 -2.86 -0.29 9.56
CA CYS A 116 -2.85 0.34 10.86
C CYS A 116 -3.94 -0.24 11.78
N SER A 117 -3.61 -0.54 13.04
CA SER A 117 -4.57 -0.99 14.06
C SER A 117 -5.76 -0.04 14.18
N LEU A 118 -5.51 1.28 14.21
CA LEU A 118 -6.55 2.30 14.19
C LEU A 118 -7.57 2.17 13.04
N PHE A 119 -7.20 1.57 11.91
CA PHE A 119 -8.15 1.29 10.84
C PHE A 119 -8.78 -0.09 11.01
N THR A 120 -7.97 -1.13 11.25
CA THR A 120 -8.47 -2.50 11.34
C THR A 120 -9.41 -2.72 12.53
N ASP A 121 -9.15 -2.06 13.66
CA ASP A 121 -9.94 -2.17 14.89
C ASP A 121 -11.29 -1.44 14.74
N ASN A 122 -11.34 -0.42 13.87
CA ASN A 122 -12.55 0.33 13.53
C ASN A 122 -13.21 -0.16 12.23
N GLN A 123 -12.77 -1.30 11.68
CA GLN A 123 -13.27 -1.87 10.42
C GLN A 123 -13.20 -0.92 9.22
N LEU A 124 -12.26 0.03 9.25
CA LEU A 124 -12.00 0.99 8.17
C LEU A 124 -10.98 0.44 7.17
N PHE A 125 -11.10 0.86 5.92
CA PHE A 125 -10.12 0.54 4.88
C PHE A 125 -9.59 1.81 4.22
N VAL A 126 -8.31 2.10 4.45
CA VAL A 126 -7.65 3.35 4.01
C VAL A 126 -6.48 3.03 3.07
N PRO A 127 -6.77 2.68 1.80
CA PRO A 127 -5.73 2.26 0.86
C PRO A 127 -5.08 3.46 0.16
N LEU A 128 -3.78 3.68 0.39
CA LEU A 128 -3.02 4.76 -0.27
C LEU A 128 -2.76 4.52 -1.77
N ASN A 129 -3.08 3.34 -2.31
CA ASN A 129 -3.06 3.12 -3.76
C ASN A 129 -4.27 3.70 -4.51
N ARG A 130 -5.24 4.30 -3.79
CA ARG A 130 -6.28 5.14 -4.39
C ARG A 130 -5.82 6.60 -4.41
N PRO A 131 -5.72 7.26 -5.58
CA PRO A 131 -5.21 8.64 -5.67
C PRO A 131 -5.92 9.64 -4.76
N ALA A 132 -7.25 9.55 -4.61
CA ALA A 132 -8.02 10.43 -3.73
C ALA A 132 -7.65 10.27 -2.25
N VAL A 133 -7.43 9.02 -1.79
CA VAL A 133 -7.05 8.72 -0.41
C VAL A 133 -5.61 9.16 -0.15
N LEU A 134 -4.70 8.93 -1.10
CA LEU A 134 -3.32 9.42 -1.02
C LEU A 134 -3.29 10.96 -0.96
N LEU A 135 -4.03 11.65 -1.83
CA LEU A 135 -4.10 13.10 -1.81
C LEU A 135 -4.65 13.63 -0.47
N ALA A 136 -5.70 12.99 0.07
CA ALA A 136 -6.23 13.34 1.38
C ALA A 136 -5.16 13.19 2.48
N ALA A 137 -4.41 12.09 2.45
CA ALA A 137 -3.30 11.84 3.37
C ALA A 137 -2.22 12.92 3.27
N LEU A 138 -1.74 13.21 2.05
CA LEU A 138 -0.70 14.21 1.82
C LEU A 138 -1.18 15.61 2.24
N ASN A 139 -2.44 15.97 1.99
CA ASN A 139 -3.01 17.25 2.42
C ASN A 139 -3.08 17.40 3.95
N ILE A 140 -3.46 16.33 4.67
CA ILE A 140 -3.45 16.33 6.15
C ILE A 140 -2.03 16.61 6.65
N VAL A 141 -1.04 15.89 6.13
CA VAL A 141 0.35 16.02 6.56
C VAL A 141 0.91 17.40 6.21
N ALA A 142 0.56 17.92 5.03
CA ALA A 142 0.99 19.24 4.58
C ALA A 142 0.45 20.38 5.43
N GLN A 143 -0.70 20.23 6.11
CA GLN A 143 -1.20 21.26 7.03
C GLN A 143 -0.22 21.56 8.18
N HIS A 144 0.65 20.60 8.53
CA HIS A 144 1.57 20.70 9.66
C HIS A 144 3.04 20.69 9.27
N THR A 145 3.40 20.09 8.13
CA THR A 145 4.80 19.76 7.81
C THR A 145 5.25 20.17 6.40
N LYS A 146 4.46 20.98 5.68
CA LYS A 146 4.70 21.39 4.28
C LYS A 146 6.15 21.80 3.98
N HIS A 147 6.76 22.58 4.88
CA HIS A 147 8.11 23.16 4.73
C HIS A 147 9.14 22.53 5.67
N ASP A 148 8.78 21.47 6.39
CA ASP A 148 9.64 20.87 7.40
C ASP A 148 9.80 19.35 7.22
N LEU A 149 8.95 18.71 6.42
CA LEU A 149 9.02 17.27 6.20
C LEU A 149 10.29 16.91 5.42
N TYR A 150 11.21 16.21 6.09
CA TYR A 150 12.48 15.78 5.52
C TYR A 150 12.38 14.40 4.86
N GLY A 151 11.61 13.49 5.46
CA GLY A 151 11.44 12.11 4.98
C GLY A 151 9.98 11.66 4.91
N LEU A 152 9.64 10.91 3.86
CA LEU A 152 8.31 10.31 3.68
C LEU A 152 8.46 8.87 3.22
N SER A 153 7.85 7.94 3.95
CA SER A 153 7.72 6.54 3.52
C SER A 153 6.30 6.22 3.08
N LEU A 154 6.17 5.69 1.87
CA LEU A 154 4.93 5.10 1.30
C LEU A 154 5.13 3.61 1.03
N GLU A 155 6.03 2.97 1.78
CA GLU A 155 6.42 1.58 1.57
C GLU A 155 5.23 0.61 1.64
N ASN A 156 5.20 -0.41 0.76
CA ASN A 156 4.26 -1.52 0.79
C ASN A 156 2.78 -1.10 0.77
N ASN A 157 2.42 -0.02 0.07
CA ASN A 157 1.03 0.42 -0.08
C ASN A 157 0.35 -0.06 -1.36
N HIS A 158 1.04 -0.88 -2.15
CA HIS A 158 0.59 -1.38 -3.46
C HIS A 158 0.23 -0.25 -4.44
N ILE A 159 0.92 0.89 -4.37
CA ILE A 159 0.78 2.01 -5.30
C ILE A 159 1.28 1.58 -6.68
N TYR A 160 0.55 1.93 -7.73
CA TYR A 160 0.84 1.49 -9.11
C TYR A 160 0.63 2.63 -10.13
N LEU A 161 0.06 3.76 -9.72
CA LEU A 161 -0.14 4.95 -10.58
C LEU A 161 0.67 6.11 -10.03
N GLY A 162 1.43 6.75 -10.91
CA GLY A 162 2.17 7.98 -10.59
C GLY A 162 1.29 9.20 -10.34
N GLU A 163 0.03 9.21 -10.81
CA GLU A 163 -0.87 10.36 -10.73
C GLU A 163 -1.10 10.84 -9.28
N GLY A 164 -1.13 9.92 -8.31
CA GLY A 164 -1.22 10.30 -6.90
C GLY A 164 0.07 10.91 -6.34
N LEU A 165 1.23 10.57 -6.92
CA LEU A 165 2.54 11.02 -6.48
C LEU A 165 2.86 12.46 -6.91
N ILE A 166 2.24 12.96 -7.99
CA ILE A 166 2.48 14.33 -8.49
C ILE A 166 2.31 15.39 -7.40
N TRP A 167 1.44 15.14 -6.43
CA TRP A 167 1.14 16.04 -5.33
C TRP A 167 2.25 16.12 -4.30
N ILE A 168 3.10 15.09 -4.17
CA ILE A 168 4.18 15.05 -3.17
C ILE A 168 5.12 16.24 -3.40
N ARG A 169 5.59 16.45 -4.63
CA ARG A 169 6.47 17.57 -4.97
C ARG A 169 5.85 18.94 -4.67
N ARG A 170 4.55 19.09 -4.91
CA ARG A 170 3.84 20.36 -4.67
C ARG A 170 3.59 20.61 -3.18
N LEU A 171 3.34 19.56 -2.42
CA LEU A 171 2.99 19.64 -1.00
C LEU A 171 4.22 19.61 -0.08
N PHE A 172 5.34 19.06 -0.53
CA PHE A 172 6.57 18.93 0.26
C PHE A 172 7.80 19.33 -0.57
N PRO A 173 7.90 20.58 -1.03
CA PRO A 173 8.95 20.99 -1.97
C PRO A 173 10.39 20.74 -1.47
N GLU A 174 10.59 20.64 -0.15
CA GLU A 174 11.91 20.47 0.47
C GLU A 174 12.22 19.02 0.89
N LEU A 175 11.32 18.07 0.61
CA LEU A 175 11.51 16.65 0.94
C LEU A 175 12.82 16.12 0.33
N LYS A 176 13.59 15.39 1.14
CA LYS A 176 14.90 14.83 0.73
C LYS A 176 14.91 13.32 0.65
N VAL A 177 14.14 12.66 1.50
CA VAL A 177 14.09 11.19 1.58
C VAL A 177 12.68 10.72 1.19
N LEU A 178 12.61 9.88 0.16
CA LEU A 178 11.36 9.28 -0.30
C LEU A 178 11.50 7.76 -0.39
N ASP A 179 10.71 7.05 0.41
CA ASP A 179 10.63 5.59 0.36
C ASP A 179 9.38 5.14 -0.40
N LEU A 180 9.58 4.48 -1.54
CA LEU A 180 8.54 3.90 -2.39
C LEU A 180 8.68 2.38 -2.49
N ALA A 181 9.44 1.73 -1.60
CA ALA A 181 9.72 0.31 -1.69
C ALA A 181 8.45 -0.55 -1.58
N GLY A 182 8.48 -1.72 -2.23
CA GLY A 182 7.40 -2.72 -2.15
C GLY A 182 6.05 -2.26 -2.70
N ASN A 183 6.05 -1.22 -3.53
CA ASN A 183 4.88 -0.85 -4.31
C ASN A 183 4.83 -1.70 -5.61
N ARG A 184 4.00 -1.31 -6.57
CA ARG A 184 3.73 -2.07 -7.80
C ARG A 184 4.13 -1.27 -9.04
N PHE A 185 5.17 -0.44 -8.94
CA PHE A 185 5.64 0.31 -10.10
C PHE A 185 6.25 -0.64 -11.13
N SER A 186 5.69 -0.62 -12.34
CA SER A 186 6.03 -1.56 -13.41
C SER A 186 6.88 -0.93 -14.52
N ASP A 187 6.76 0.39 -14.70
CA ASP A 187 7.52 1.18 -15.65
C ASP A 187 8.04 2.45 -14.95
N LEU A 188 9.31 2.79 -15.18
CA LEU A 188 9.92 4.02 -14.66
C LEU A 188 9.14 5.27 -15.07
N LYS A 189 8.43 5.25 -16.21
CA LYS A 189 7.58 6.36 -16.66
C LYS A 189 6.49 6.74 -15.66
N GLU A 190 6.07 5.83 -14.79
CA GLU A 190 5.11 6.12 -13.71
C GLU A 190 5.69 7.15 -12.73
N LEU A 191 7.01 7.22 -12.57
CA LEU A 191 7.71 8.20 -11.72
C LEU A 191 7.99 9.53 -12.44
N ARG A 192 7.69 9.66 -13.73
CA ARG A 192 7.94 10.88 -14.51
C ARG A 192 7.24 12.11 -13.93
N CYS A 193 6.11 11.92 -13.24
CA CYS A 193 5.41 12.97 -12.53
C CYS A 193 6.25 13.65 -11.42
N LEU A 194 7.29 12.96 -10.93
CA LEU A 194 8.25 13.46 -9.95
C LEU A 194 9.54 13.98 -10.60
N SER A 195 9.61 14.06 -11.93
CA SER A 195 10.82 14.49 -12.63
C SER A 195 11.24 15.90 -12.23
N GLY A 196 12.53 16.10 -11.98
CA GLY A 196 13.13 17.36 -11.53
C GLY A 196 12.93 17.66 -10.05
N TYR A 197 12.44 16.70 -9.27
CA TYR A 197 12.32 16.85 -7.82
C TYR A 197 13.68 16.64 -7.13
N THR A 198 13.93 17.39 -6.06
CA THR A 198 15.20 17.51 -5.34
C THR A 198 15.41 16.41 -4.28
N ILE A 199 14.88 15.22 -4.53
CA ILE A 199 15.08 14.04 -3.68
C ILE A 199 16.55 13.63 -3.71
N GLU A 200 17.13 13.42 -2.53
CA GLU A 200 18.52 12.98 -2.35
C GLU A 200 18.61 11.48 -2.10
N VAL A 201 17.62 10.91 -1.40
CA VAL A 201 17.55 9.48 -1.10
C VAL A 201 16.22 8.92 -1.58
N LEU A 202 16.28 7.96 -2.50
CA LEU A 202 15.11 7.29 -3.06
C LEU A 202 15.23 5.77 -2.84
N ASN A 203 14.20 5.17 -2.29
CA ASN A 203 14.09 3.72 -2.19
C ASN A 203 13.00 3.20 -3.13
N LEU A 204 13.41 2.45 -4.16
CA LEU A 204 12.50 1.78 -5.10
C LEU A 204 12.55 0.26 -4.96
N SER A 205 13.29 -0.28 -4.00
CA SER A 205 13.46 -1.72 -3.82
C SER A 205 12.12 -2.47 -3.73
N ARG A 206 12.11 -3.74 -4.16
CA ARG A 206 10.90 -4.60 -4.18
C ARG A 206 9.77 -4.10 -5.11
N ASN A 207 10.02 -3.14 -5.99
CA ASN A 207 9.12 -2.84 -7.10
C ASN A 207 9.50 -3.66 -8.36
N PRO A 208 8.53 -4.07 -9.20
CA PRO A 208 8.80 -4.75 -10.47
C PRO A 208 9.78 -3.99 -11.38
N VAL A 209 9.74 -2.66 -11.38
CA VAL A 209 10.65 -1.82 -12.17
C VAL A 209 12.15 -1.98 -11.83
N CYS A 210 12.47 -2.57 -10.67
CA CYS A 210 13.85 -2.89 -10.30
C CYS A 210 14.34 -4.23 -10.87
N ASP A 211 13.46 -5.06 -11.44
CA ASP A 211 13.79 -6.36 -12.01
C ASP A 211 14.25 -6.21 -13.47
N THR A 212 15.44 -5.64 -13.63
CA THR A 212 16.06 -5.36 -14.93
C THR A 212 17.49 -5.86 -14.95
N GLU A 213 17.89 -6.46 -16.08
CA GLU A 213 19.24 -6.98 -16.29
C GLU A 213 20.29 -5.86 -16.38
N ASP A 214 19.92 -4.71 -16.95
CA ASP A 214 20.80 -3.55 -17.11
C ASP A 214 20.64 -2.56 -15.95
N LYS A 215 21.35 -2.85 -14.86
CA LYS A 215 21.34 -2.04 -13.63
C LYS A 215 21.93 -0.65 -13.83
N GLU A 216 22.89 -0.49 -14.72
CA GLU A 216 23.54 0.81 -14.95
C GLU A 216 22.65 1.73 -15.78
N ARG A 217 21.97 1.20 -16.79
CA ARG A 217 20.92 1.95 -17.49
C ARG A 217 19.78 2.33 -16.56
N TYR A 218 19.31 1.40 -15.73
CA TYR A 218 18.29 1.69 -14.72
C TYR A 218 18.66 2.87 -13.81
N LYS A 219 19.89 2.88 -13.27
CA LYS A 219 20.38 3.99 -12.44
C LYS A 219 20.40 5.31 -13.22
N ARG A 220 20.89 5.31 -14.46
CA ARG A 220 20.89 6.52 -15.32
C ARG A 220 19.49 7.04 -15.57
N ASP A 221 18.55 6.16 -15.91
CA ASP A 221 17.16 6.52 -16.19
C ASP A 221 16.47 7.09 -14.94
N VAL A 222 16.73 6.54 -13.74
CA VAL A 222 16.25 7.11 -12.48
C VAL A 222 16.88 8.48 -12.20
N GLN A 223 18.20 8.64 -12.42
CA GLN A 223 18.89 9.92 -12.21
C GLN A 223 18.35 11.03 -13.13
N GLN A 224 17.87 10.70 -14.33
CA GLN A 224 17.22 11.69 -15.22
C GLN A 224 15.96 12.30 -14.58
N PHE A 225 15.21 11.52 -13.79
CA PHE A 225 14.04 12.03 -13.06
C PHE A 225 14.42 12.72 -11.75
N PHE A 226 15.48 12.28 -11.08
CA PHE A 226 15.92 12.83 -9.80
C PHE A 226 17.38 13.32 -9.92
N PRO A 227 17.61 14.52 -10.47
CA PRO A 227 18.98 15.00 -10.72
C PRO A 227 19.85 15.12 -9.47
N MET A 228 19.24 15.39 -8.32
CA MET A 228 19.91 15.55 -7.02
C MET A 228 20.08 14.25 -6.23
N LEU A 229 19.72 13.11 -6.83
CA LEU A 229 19.76 11.83 -6.15
C LEU A 229 21.21 11.43 -5.85
N THR A 230 21.51 11.22 -4.57
CA THR A 230 22.82 10.75 -4.09
C THR A 230 22.80 9.29 -3.69
N LYS A 231 21.63 8.77 -3.29
CA LYS A 231 21.45 7.37 -2.87
C LYS A 231 20.18 6.77 -3.47
N LEU A 232 20.37 5.74 -4.30
CA LEU A 232 19.31 4.90 -4.82
C LEU A 232 19.36 3.51 -4.17
N VAL A 233 18.32 3.16 -3.42
CA VAL A 233 18.15 1.79 -2.92
C VAL A 233 17.33 0.99 -3.91
N SER A 234 18.04 0.18 -4.70
CA SER A 234 17.50 -0.95 -5.45
C SER A 234 18.01 -2.26 -4.81
N VAL A 235 17.55 -3.42 -5.29
CA VAL A 235 17.70 -4.78 -4.71
C VAL A 235 19.11 -5.14 -4.15
N LEU A 236 20.16 -4.39 -4.47
CA LEU A 236 21.53 -4.56 -3.98
C LEU A 236 21.93 -3.75 -2.70
N CYS A 237 21.09 -2.87 -2.16
CA CYS A 237 21.47 -1.97 -1.04
C CYS A 237 20.80 -2.30 0.31
N ILE A 238 20.40 -3.56 0.55
CA ILE A 238 19.59 -3.93 1.73
C ILE A 238 20.40 -3.90 3.05
N ILE A 239 21.74 -3.90 3.01
CA ILE A 239 22.55 -4.02 4.24
C ILE A 239 22.73 -2.67 4.98
N LEU A 240 22.44 -1.51 4.38
CA LEU A 240 22.67 -0.20 5.02
C LEU A 240 21.41 0.60 5.38
N TYR A 241 20.23 0.28 4.83
CA TYR A 241 19.05 1.14 5.06
C TYR A 241 18.47 1.02 6.47
N HIS A 242 18.49 -0.19 7.05
CA HIS A 242 18.06 -0.40 8.44
C HIS A 242 19.02 0.19 9.48
N LEU A 243 20.26 0.51 9.09
CA LEU A 243 21.24 1.17 9.96
C LEU A 243 21.07 2.69 9.98
N TYR A 244 20.57 3.33 8.92
CA TYR A 244 20.33 4.79 8.90
C TYR A 244 18.91 5.20 9.32
N ALA A 245 17.96 4.26 9.39
CA ALA A 245 16.61 4.53 9.91
C ALA A 245 16.52 4.45 11.45
N LYS A 246 17.64 4.19 12.14
CA LYS A 246 17.71 4.06 13.61
C LYS A 246 18.63 5.09 14.29
N TYR A 247 19.08 6.11 13.57
CA TYR A 247 19.81 7.26 14.13
C TYR A 247 19.19 8.56 13.64
#